data_AF-A0A6V7XJG4-F1
#
_entry.id   AF-A0A6V7XJG4-F1
#
_cell.length_a   1.000
_cell.length_b   1.000
_cell.length_c   1.000
_cell.angle_alpha   90.00
_cell.angle_beta   90.00
_cell.angle_gamma   90.00
#
_symmetry.space_group_name_H-M   'P 1'
#
loop_
_entity.id
_entity.type
_entity.pdbx_description
1 polymer ?
#
loop_
_entity_poly.entity_id
_entity_poly.type
_entity_poly.pdbx_seq_one_letter_code
_entity_poly.pdbx_strand_id
1 'polypeptide(L)'
;MKIKLENMQLVPLIDMPEFIEECIELLNEEWPKSINIRRISIQKTLNNKPPLSIILLEKENKLIGHARLCPLPQNENGCWIESVVYLEKFKRKRIWKNFDGRDRDVCKRIWI
;
A
#
# COMPACT_ATOMS: atom_id res chain seq x y z
N MET A 1 12.67 -2.36 7.97
CA MET A 1 12.00 -1.60 9.06
C MET A 1 10.66 -2.27 9.34
N LYS A 2 10.45 -2.91 10.51
CA LYS A 2 9.17 -3.53 10.85
C LYS A 2 8.56 -2.77 12.02
N ILE A 3 7.34 -2.24 11.86
CA ILE A 3 6.64 -1.49 12.90
C ILE A 3 5.53 -2.40 13.43
N LYS A 4 5.56 -2.70 14.74
CA LYS A 4 4.53 -3.47 15.42
C LYS A 4 3.51 -2.53 16.06
N LEU A 5 2.25 -2.75 15.74
CA LEU A 5 1.07 -2.25 16.43
C LEU A 5 0.48 -3.44 17.21
N GLU A 6 -0.33 -3.23 18.24
CA GLU A 6 -0.75 -4.27 19.20
C GLU A 6 -1.12 -5.63 18.56
N ASN A 7 -1.84 -5.62 17.43
CA ASN A 7 -2.23 -6.82 16.68
C ASN A 7 -1.93 -6.74 15.17
N MET A 8 -1.12 -5.78 14.75
CA MET A 8 -0.81 -5.55 13.33
C MET A 8 0.67 -5.27 13.14
N GLN A 9 1.20 -5.59 11.97
CA GLN A 9 2.59 -5.32 11.61
C GLN A 9 2.66 -4.66 10.24
N LEU A 10 3.39 -3.55 10.16
CA LEU A 10 3.79 -2.95 8.90
C LEU A 10 5.15 -3.50 8.51
N VAL A 11 5.22 -4.10 7.33
CA VAL A 11 6.44 -4.73 6.80
C VAL A 11 6.66 -4.33 5.34
N PRO A 12 7.91 -4.12 4.90
CA PRO A 12 8.23 -3.93 3.49
C PRO A 12 7.85 -5.17 2.69
N LEU A 13 7.23 -4.99 1.52
CA LEU A 13 6.84 -6.11 0.65
C LEU A 13 8.06 -6.85 0.10
N ILE A 14 9.21 -6.18 -0.06
CA ILE A 14 10.47 -6.82 -0.47
C ILE A 14 10.91 -7.91 0.51
N ASP A 15 10.57 -7.78 1.80
CA ASP A 15 10.92 -8.75 2.84
C ASP A 15 9.94 -9.94 2.90
N MET A 16 8.83 -9.86 2.16
CA MET A 16 7.69 -10.79 2.24
C MET A 16 7.14 -11.10 0.82
N PRO A 17 7.97 -11.64 -0.10
CA PRO A 17 7.60 -11.82 -1.51
C PRO A 17 6.41 -12.77 -1.73
N GLU A 18 6.10 -13.63 -0.76
CA GLU A 18 4.93 -14.51 -0.79
C GLU A 18 3.60 -13.75 -0.84
N PHE A 19 3.58 -12.48 -0.39
CA PHE A 19 2.40 -11.61 -0.41
C PHE A 19 2.23 -10.82 -1.71
N ILE A 20 3.12 -10.98 -2.70
CA ILE A 20 3.07 -10.21 -3.95
C ILE A 20 1.74 -10.44 -4.70
N GLU A 21 1.34 -11.69 -4.89
CA GLU A 21 0.12 -12.00 -5.64
C GLU A 21 -1.13 -11.56 -4.86
N GLU A 22 -1.17 -11.74 -3.54
CA GLU A 22 -2.27 -11.27 -2.70
C GLU A 22 -2.39 -9.73 -2.72
N CYS A 23 -1.25 -9.01 -2.78
CA CYS A 23 -1.25 -7.56 -2.98
C CYS A 23 -1.77 -7.15 -4.36
N ILE A 24 -1.44 -7.90 -5.42
CA ILE A 24 -1.97 -7.65 -6.77
C ILE A 24 -3.48 -7.79 -6.74
N GLU A 25 -4.01 -8.87 -6.16
CA GLU A 25 -5.44 -9.11 -6.01
C GLU A 25 -6.11 -7.97 -5.24
N LEU A 26 -5.59 -7.62 -4.06
CA LEU A 26 -6.08 -6.53 -3.22
C LEU A 26 -6.18 -5.19 -3.98
N LEU A 27 -5.10 -4.82 -4.68
CA LEU A 27 -5.07 -3.58 -5.47
C LEU A 27 -6.01 -3.62 -6.66
N ASN A 28 -6.27 -4.81 -7.21
CA ASN A 28 -7.14 -4.99 -8.37
C ASN A 28 -8.63 -5.01 -7.98
N GLU A 29 -8.95 -5.46 -6.77
CA GLU A 29 -10.30 -5.35 -6.19
C GLU A 29 -10.71 -3.88 -6.04
N GLU A 30 -9.82 -3.01 -5.55
CA GLU A 30 -10.11 -1.58 -5.39
C GLU A 30 -10.01 -0.79 -6.71
N TRP A 31 -8.98 -1.07 -7.52
CA TRP A 31 -8.76 -0.38 -8.78
C TRP A 31 -8.45 -1.37 -9.91
N PRO A 32 -9.46 -1.87 -10.64
CA PRO A 32 -9.25 -2.86 -11.69
C PRO A 32 -8.27 -2.39 -12.78
N LYS A 33 -7.23 -3.21 -13.01
CA LYS A 33 -6.23 -3.10 -14.08
C LYS A 33 -5.86 -4.52 -14.55
N SER A 34 -5.02 -4.63 -15.58
CA SER A 34 -4.49 -5.95 -15.95
C SER A 34 -3.50 -6.44 -14.89
N ILE A 35 -3.55 -7.75 -14.62
CA ILE A 35 -2.60 -8.43 -13.70
C ILE A 35 -1.15 -8.12 -14.09
N ASN A 36 -0.85 -8.11 -15.39
CA ASN A 36 0.51 -7.84 -15.86
C ASN A 36 0.98 -6.43 -15.52
N ILE A 37 0.11 -5.42 -15.67
CA ILE A 37 0.42 -4.03 -15.27
C ILE A 37 0.62 -3.94 -13.76
N ARG A 38 -0.20 -4.64 -12.96
CA ARG A 38 -0.05 -4.70 -11.51
C ARG A 38 1.28 -5.31 -11.09
N ARG A 39 1.66 -6.44 -11.68
CA ARG A 39 2.94 -7.12 -11.41
C ARG A 39 4.13 -6.23 -11.74
N ILE A 40 4.14 -5.59 -12.91
CA ILE A 40 5.19 -4.64 -13.30
C ILE A 40 5.25 -3.45 -12.32
N SER A 41 4.09 -2.94 -11.89
CA SER A 41 4.04 -1.84 -10.93
C SER A 41 4.60 -2.22 -9.56
N ILE A 42 4.27 -3.40 -9.03
CA ILE A 42 4.80 -3.89 -7.75
C ILE A 42 6.29 -4.19 -7.86
N GLN A 43 6.76 -4.79 -8.96
CA GLN A 43 8.20 -5.05 -9.13
C GLN A 43 9.06 -3.78 -9.01
N LYS A 44 8.54 -2.62 -9.46
CA LYS A 44 9.22 -1.33 -9.33
C LYS A 44 9.32 -0.81 -7.89
N THR A 45 8.61 -1.42 -6.94
CA THR A 45 8.54 -0.99 -5.53
C THR A 45 9.10 -2.03 -4.56
N LEU A 46 9.65 -3.13 -5.07
CA LEU A 46 10.40 -4.12 -4.28
C LEU A 46 11.80 -3.59 -3.99
N ASN A 47 11.88 -2.51 -3.22
CA ASN A 47 13.13 -1.83 -2.85
C ASN A 47 13.20 -1.62 -1.34
N ASN A 48 14.41 -1.41 -0.83
CA ASN A 48 14.64 -1.06 0.58
C ASN A 48 14.48 0.45 0.89
N LYS A 49 14.23 1.27 -0.14
CA LYS A 49 14.00 2.72 -0.06
C LYS A 49 12.90 3.13 -1.04
N PRO A 50 12.19 4.25 -0.82
CA PRO A 50 11.20 4.74 -1.78
C PRO A 50 11.77 4.87 -3.21
N PRO A 51 11.05 4.42 -4.26
CA PRO A 51 9.70 3.88 -4.22
C PRO A 51 9.65 2.45 -3.62
N LEU A 52 8.81 2.26 -2.60
CA LEU A 52 8.76 1.07 -1.74
C LEU A 52 7.29 0.69 -1.48
N SER A 53 6.95 -0.58 -1.63
CA SER A 53 5.65 -1.11 -1.19
C SER A 53 5.73 -1.62 0.25
N ILE A 54 4.75 -1.25 1.06
CA ILE A 54 4.58 -1.69 2.44
C ILE A 54 3.24 -2.40 2.55
N ILE A 55 3.23 -3.50 3.29
CA ILE A 55 2.01 -4.24 3.60
C ILE A 55 1.70 -4.15 5.08
N LEU A 56 0.41 -4.18 5.39
CA LEU A 56 -0.11 -4.28 6.74
C LEU A 56 -0.63 -5.70 6.93
N LEU A 57 -0.05 -6.44 7.88
CA LEU A 57 -0.50 -7.77 8.26
C LEU A 57 -1.18 -7.74 9.63
N GLU A 58 -2.24 -8.51 9.80
CA GLU A 58 -2.87 -8.81 11.10
C GLU A 58 -2.14 -9.98 11.80
N LYS A 59 -2.74 -10.52 12.87
CA LYS A 59 -2.42 -11.84 13.42
C LYS A 59 -2.42 -12.90 12.32
N GLU A 60 -1.58 -13.91 12.52
CA GLU A 60 -1.44 -15.05 11.59
C GLU A 60 -0.97 -14.66 10.18
N ASN A 61 -0.29 -13.51 10.05
CA ASN A 61 0.22 -12.98 8.79
C ASN A 61 -0.86 -12.76 7.72
N LYS A 62 -2.09 -12.47 8.12
CA LYS A 62 -3.15 -12.14 7.18
C LYS A 62 -2.94 -10.76 6.59
N LEU A 63 -2.85 -10.64 5.26
CA LEU A 63 -2.76 -9.34 4.59
C LEU A 63 -4.07 -8.57 4.78
N ILE A 64 -3.97 -7.36 5.32
CA ILE A 64 -5.11 -6.47 5.53
C ILE A 64 -4.92 -5.10 4.91
N GLY A 65 -3.76 -4.79 4.33
CA GLY A 65 -3.57 -3.53 3.63
C GLY A 65 -2.27 -3.44 2.85
N HIS A 66 -2.23 -2.47 1.95
CA HIS A 66 -1.09 -2.12 1.13
C HIS A 66 -0.96 -0.60 1.07
N ALA A 67 0.26 -0.10 1.06
CA ALA A 67 0.57 1.29 0.73
C ALA A 67 1.88 1.35 -0.05
N ARG A 68 2.03 2.37 -0.89
CA ARG A 68 3.28 2.64 -1.59
C ARG A 68 3.86 3.96 -1.12
N LEU A 69 5.11 3.93 -0.69
CA LEU A 69 5.91 5.12 -0.41
C LEU A 69 6.68 5.50 -1.67
N CYS A 70 6.60 6.75 -2.08
CA CYS A 70 7.33 7.33 -3.20
C CYS A 70 8.26 8.45 -2.69
N PRO A 71 9.46 8.62 -3.26
CA PRO A 71 10.39 9.65 -2.80
C PRO A 71 9.86 11.05 -3.11
N LEU A 72 10.16 12.03 -2.26
CA LEU A 72 9.92 13.45 -2.55
C LEU A 72 11.19 14.08 -3.15
N PRO A 73 11.16 14.64 -4.37
CA PRO A 73 12.37 15.15 -5.04
C PRO A 73 13.14 16.23 -4.25
N GLN A 74 12.47 16.96 -3.36
CA GLN A 74 13.03 18.08 -2.60
C GLN A 74 13.24 17.76 -1.11
N ASN A 75 12.92 16.54 -0.66
CA ASN A 75 13.05 16.17 0.74
C ASN A 75 13.46 14.70 0.87
N GLU A 76 14.74 14.47 1.14
CA GLU A 76 15.30 13.12 1.31
C GLU A 76 14.78 12.40 2.57
N ASN A 77 14.26 13.15 3.54
CA ASN A 77 13.67 12.61 4.77
C ASN A 77 12.15 12.41 4.66
N GLY A 78 11.53 12.80 3.54
CA GLY A 78 10.09 12.72 3.33
C GLY A 78 9.71 11.76 2.21
N CYS A 79 8.52 11.21 2.30
CA CYS A 79 7.93 10.41 1.22
C CYS A 79 6.47 10.75 0.98
N TRP A 80 6.03 10.53 -0.25
CA TRP A 80 4.62 10.54 -0.63
C TRP A 80 4.02 9.16 -0.40
N ILE A 81 2.78 9.10 0.09
CA ILE A 81 2.06 7.84 0.20
C ILE A 81 0.96 7.79 -0.87
N GLU A 82 0.97 6.72 -1.66
CA GLU A 82 -0.01 6.44 -2.72
C GLU A 82 -0.53 5.00 -2.62
N SER A 83 -1.58 4.70 -3.40
CA SER A 83 -2.13 3.34 -3.53
C SER A 83 -2.45 2.66 -2.19
N VAL A 84 -3.02 3.43 -1.25
CA VAL A 84 -3.38 2.96 0.09
C VAL A 84 -4.69 2.17 0.04
N VAL A 85 -4.64 0.89 0.37
CA VAL A 85 -5.80 -0.01 0.48
C VAL A 85 -5.80 -0.70 1.83
N TYR A 86 -6.98 -0.91 2.38
CA TYR A 86 -7.20 -1.67 3.61
C TYR A 86 -8.44 -2.56 3.48
N LEU A 87 -8.33 -3.85 3.81
CA LEU A 87 -9.43 -4.82 3.78
C LEU A 87 -10.38 -4.60 4.96
N GLU A 88 -11.48 -3.92 4.66
CA GLU A 88 -12.52 -3.56 5.63
C GLU A 88 -13.56 -4.68 5.84
N LYS A 89 -13.13 -5.94 6.03
CA LYS A 89 -14.06 -7.03 6.41
C LYS A 89 -14.70 -6.84 7.82
N PHE A 90 -14.39 -5.74 8.52
CA PHE A 90 -14.97 -5.34 9.81
C PHE A 90 -15.99 -4.17 9.77
N LYS A 91 -16.31 -3.63 8.58
CA LYS A 91 -17.49 -2.80 8.23
C LYS A 91 -17.05 -1.91 7.09
N ARG A 92 -17.41 -2.23 5.84
CA ARG A 92 -17.23 -1.31 4.70
C ARG A 92 -17.82 0.08 4.99
N LYS A 93 -17.02 1.02 5.49
CA LYS A 93 -17.28 2.45 5.49
C LYS A 93 -16.31 3.02 4.48
N ARG A 94 -16.83 3.52 3.37
CA ARG A 94 -16.14 4.53 2.57
C ARG A 94 -15.77 5.69 3.51
N ILE A 95 -14.56 5.67 4.08
CA ILE A 95 -14.05 6.76 4.96
C ILE A 95 -13.68 8.01 4.12
N TRP A 96 -13.89 7.97 2.80
CA TRP A 96 -13.67 9.12 1.92
C TRP A 96 -15.01 9.49 1.24
N LYS A 97 -15.89 10.17 1.98
CA LYS A 97 -17.22 10.56 1.49
C LYS A 97 -17.28 11.88 0.70
N ASN A 98 -16.15 12.50 0.42
CA ASN A 98 -16.07 13.66 -0.48
C ASN A 98 -14.97 13.39 -1.50
N PHE A 99 -15.30 12.68 -2.59
CA PHE A 99 -14.45 12.59 -3.76
C PHE A 99 -15.35 12.83 -4.97
N ASP A 100 -15.22 14.01 -5.58
CA ASP A 100 -15.62 14.17 -6.96
C ASP A 100 -14.70 13.28 -7.81
N GLY A 101 -15.27 12.63 -8.81
CA GLY A 101 -14.67 11.51 -9.54
C GLY A 101 -13.50 11.88 -10.47
N ARG A 102 -12.64 12.84 -10.11
CA ARG A 102 -11.48 13.23 -10.92
C ARG A 102 -10.11 12.86 -10.37
N ASP A 103 -9.95 12.65 -9.07
CA ASP A 103 -8.67 12.21 -8.49
C ASP A 103 -8.74 10.73 -8.10
N ARG A 104 -8.12 9.88 -8.91
CA ARG A 104 -8.10 8.41 -8.72
C ARG A 104 -6.92 7.91 -7.88
N ASP A 105 -6.08 8.82 -7.38
CA ASP A 105 -4.92 8.48 -6.57
C ASP A 105 -5.07 9.10 -5.19
N VAL A 106 -5.30 8.27 -4.16
CA VAL A 106 -5.34 8.72 -2.77
C VAL A 106 -3.94 9.19 -2.40
N CYS A 107 -3.79 10.50 -2.43
CA CYS A 107 -2.56 11.24 -2.24
C CYS A 107 -2.60 11.89 -0.86
N LYS A 108 -1.80 11.39 0.09
CA LYS A 108 -1.63 12.05 1.39
C LYS A 108 -0.17 12.32 1.66
N ARG A 109 0.14 13.60 1.82
CA ARG A 109 1.46 14.09 2.26
C ARG A 109 1.57 13.84 3.76
N ILE A 110 2.45 12.94 4.17
CA ILE A 110 2.78 12.72 5.59
C ILE A 110 4.24 13.10 5.76
N TRP A 111 4.50 13.96 6.75
CA TRP A 111 5.84 14.21 7.24
C TRP A 111 6.15 13.07 8.22
N ILE A 112 7.18 12.26 7.92
CA ILE A 112 7.70 11.25 8.86
C ILE A 112 8.71 11.95 9.77
#